data_AF-A0A849UJ47-F1
#
_entry.id   AF-A0A849UJ47-F1
#
_cell.length_a   1.000
_cell.length_b   1.000
_cell.length_c   1.000
_cell.angle_alpha   90.00
_cell.angle_beta   90.00
_cell.angle_gamma   90.00
#
_symmetry.space_group_name_H-M   'P 1'
#
loop_
_entity.id
_entity.type
_entity.pdbx_description
1 polymer ?
#
loop_
_entity_poly.entity_id
_entity_poly.type
_entity_poly.pdbx_seq_one_letter_code
_entity_poly.pdbx_strand_id
1 'polypeptide(L)'
;MSKKDDDSLGALLVIAIAAIVAVGAVLLWLGKILYRGYQAYQLENKTKPITKLPENKPYLSSLNVAEPQLNTINDPWYEHCLAIEAAWIRKDYDWARLQLQKIAYGMVAKDVTDGQRAEFTKLMTMFAQEDPLYNEIISQVKPLIQQQPGIIQSSVYPYFQNYDQETIRYVLYFAHELGDIYRIKKGRSYELYPAGQTIDGEIIND
;
A
#
# COMPACT_ATOMS: atom_id res chain seq x y z
N MET A 1 -28.43 59.36 6.34
CA MET A 1 -27.59 58.31 5.71
C MET A 1 -26.61 57.83 6.76
N SER A 2 -26.64 56.54 7.05
CA SER A 2 -26.12 55.90 8.27
C SER A 2 -24.60 55.89 8.33
N LYS A 3 -24.00 56.46 9.39
CA LYS A 3 -22.56 56.43 9.67
C LYS A 3 -22.16 55.26 10.60
N LYS A 4 -23.15 54.46 11.04
CA LYS A 4 -22.98 53.41 12.05
C LYS A 4 -22.71 52.03 11.43
N ASP A 5 -22.99 51.87 10.14
CA ASP A 5 -22.87 50.59 9.43
C ASP A 5 -21.43 50.35 8.90
N ASP A 6 -20.71 51.41 8.51
CA ASP A 6 -19.32 51.31 8.01
C ASP A 6 -18.30 50.89 9.09
N ASP A 7 -18.46 51.35 10.33
CA ASP A 7 -17.56 50.98 11.44
C ASP A 7 -17.69 49.48 11.82
N SER A 8 -18.88 48.89 11.62
CA SER A 8 -19.15 47.48 11.92
C SER A 8 -18.54 46.52 10.88
N LEU A 9 -18.54 46.92 9.60
CA LEU A 9 -17.94 46.16 8.50
C LEU A 9 -16.41 46.13 8.60
N GLY A 10 -15.80 47.26 9.01
CA GLY A 10 -14.36 47.33 9.26
C GLY A 10 -13.91 46.40 10.40
N ALA A 11 -14.65 46.37 11.50
CA ALA A 11 -14.35 45.48 12.64
C ALA A 11 -14.50 43.99 12.28
N LEU A 12 -15.54 43.63 11.53
CA LEU A 12 -15.76 42.25 11.07
C LEU A 12 -14.67 41.77 10.11
N LEU A 13 -14.17 42.65 9.23
CA LEU A 13 -13.07 42.32 8.32
C LEU A 13 -11.77 42.04 9.09
N VAL A 14 -11.46 42.84 10.11
CA VAL A 14 -10.27 42.65 10.96
C VAL A 14 -10.35 41.34 11.74
N ILE A 15 -11.52 40.99 12.27
CA ILE A 15 -11.74 39.72 12.98
C ILE A 15 -11.59 38.53 12.02
N ALA A 16 -12.13 38.62 10.80
CA ALA A 16 -12.01 37.57 9.80
C ALA A 16 -10.54 37.33 9.39
N ILE A 17 -9.77 38.40 9.18
CA ILE A 17 -8.34 38.30 8.85
C ILE A 17 -7.56 37.68 10.02
N ALA A 18 -7.82 38.09 11.25
CA ALA A 18 -7.18 37.52 12.44
C ALA A 18 -7.46 36.01 12.59
N ALA A 19 -8.69 35.57 12.30
CA ALA A 19 -9.06 34.16 12.33
C ALA A 19 -8.31 33.34 11.27
N ILE A 20 -8.17 33.86 10.04
CA ILE A 20 -7.42 33.19 8.97
C ILE A 20 -5.93 33.03 9.34
N VAL A 21 -5.33 34.08 9.91
CA VAL A 21 -3.93 34.05 10.37
C VAL A 21 -3.75 33.02 11.49
N ALA A 22 -4.69 32.96 12.44
CA ALA A 22 -4.65 31.97 13.52
C ALA A 22 -4.75 30.52 13.02
N VAL A 23 -5.65 30.25 12.07
CA VAL A 23 -5.79 28.92 11.44
C VAL A 23 -4.51 28.55 10.69
N GLY A 24 -3.93 29.48 9.92
CA GLY A 24 -2.66 29.27 9.24
C GLY A 24 -1.50 28.91 10.19
N ALA A 25 -1.42 29.62 11.33
CA ALA A 25 -0.41 29.33 12.36
C ALA A 25 -0.59 27.94 13.00
N VAL A 26 -1.84 27.52 13.26
CA VAL A 26 -2.14 26.19 13.79
C VAL A 26 -1.77 25.09 12.79
N LEU A 27 -2.08 25.27 11.50
CA LEU A 27 -1.71 24.30 10.46
C LEU A 27 -0.19 24.16 10.32
N LEU A 28 0.54 25.28 10.36
CA LEU A 28 2.02 25.25 10.34
C LEU A 28 2.60 24.57 11.59
N TRP A 29 2.02 24.82 12.76
CA TRP A 29 2.44 24.18 14.00
C TRP A 29 2.19 22.66 13.99
N LEU A 30 1.01 22.22 13.54
CA LEU A 30 0.69 20.80 13.35
C LEU A 30 1.61 20.14 12.33
N GLY A 31 1.87 20.80 11.20
CA GLY A 31 2.82 20.32 10.20
C GLY A 31 4.23 20.13 10.78
N LYS A 32 4.68 21.05 11.64
CA LYS A 32 5.98 20.95 12.31
C LYS A 32 6.04 19.81 13.34
N ILE A 33 4.94 19.52 14.03
CA ILE A 33 4.83 18.37 14.94
C ILE A 33 4.90 17.06 14.17
N LEU A 34 4.10 16.92 13.10
CA LEU A 34 4.10 15.73 12.27
C LEU A 34 5.47 15.49 11.62
N TYR A 35 6.12 16.55 11.13
CA TYR A 35 7.46 16.46 10.57
C TYR A 35 8.52 16.05 11.60
N ARG A 36 8.43 16.56 12.84
CA ARG A 36 9.31 16.13 13.94
C ARG A 36 9.09 14.68 14.33
N GLY A 37 7.83 14.23 14.38
CA GLY A 37 7.49 12.83 14.63
C GLY A 37 8.05 11.90 13.54
N TYR A 38 7.92 12.30 12.27
CA TYR A 38 8.50 11.58 11.14
C TYR A 38 10.04 11.50 11.22
N GLN A 39 10.71 12.60 11.56
CA GLN A 39 12.17 12.60 11.73
C GLN A 39 12.61 11.74 12.92
N ALA A 40 11.92 11.81 14.06
CA ALA A 40 12.22 10.98 15.22
C ALA A 40 12.04 9.48 14.92
N TYR A 41 10.97 9.12 14.21
CA TYR A 41 10.75 7.75 13.72
C TYR A 41 11.88 7.26 12.81
N GLN A 42 12.38 8.12 11.91
CA GLN A 42 13.51 7.76 11.05
C GLN A 42 14.82 7.61 11.83
N LEU A 43 15.06 8.45 12.85
CA LEU A 43 16.25 8.35 13.71
C LEU A 43 16.24 7.12 14.62
N GLU A 44 15.07 6.77 15.19
CA GLU A 44 14.90 5.56 16.00
C GLU A 44 15.16 4.29 15.20
N ASN A 45 14.74 4.27 13.93
CA ASN A 45 14.96 3.12 13.04
C ASN A 45 16.37 3.06 12.44
N LYS A 46 17.11 4.18 12.37
CA LYS A 46 18.53 4.20 11.94
C LYS A 46 19.51 3.71 13.01
N THR A 47 19.12 3.69 14.28
CA THR A 47 20.01 3.44 15.42
C THR A 47 19.89 2.04 16.01
N LYS A 48 18.94 1.22 15.55
CA LYS A 48 18.90 -0.21 15.92
C LYS A 48 19.98 -0.95 15.11
N PRO A 49 21.03 -1.49 15.74
CA PRO A 49 21.99 -2.32 15.03
C PRO A 49 21.24 -3.50 14.41
N ILE A 50 21.56 -3.80 13.15
CA ILE A 50 21.07 -5.00 12.47
C ILE A 50 21.73 -6.20 13.15
N THR A 51 21.17 -6.62 14.28
CA THR A 51 21.52 -7.87 14.94
C THR A 51 21.09 -8.99 14.01
N LYS A 52 22.05 -9.86 13.65
CA LYS A 52 21.99 -10.98 12.70
C LYS A 52 20.56 -11.37 12.27
N LEU A 53 20.31 -11.27 10.96
CA LEU A 53 19.09 -11.77 10.32
C LEU A 53 18.81 -13.21 10.78
N PRO A 54 17.55 -13.54 11.12
CA PRO A 54 17.18 -14.92 11.41
C PRO A 54 17.45 -15.81 10.20
N GLU A 55 17.86 -17.05 10.47
CA GLU A 55 18.35 -18.04 9.51
C GLU A 55 17.27 -18.57 8.54
N ASN A 56 16.03 -18.07 8.64
CA ASN A 56 14.99 -18.28 7.65
C ASN A 56 15.24 -17.32 6.48
N LYS A 57 15.77 -17.87 5.38
CA LYS A 57 16.31 -17.13 4.24
C LYS A 57 15.37 -16.02 3.73
N PRO A 58 15.73 -14.74 3.83
CA PRO A 58 14.99 -13.64 3.20
C PRO A 58 14.99 -13.78 1.66
N TYR A 59 13.97 -13.26 1.00
CA TYR A 59 13.79 -13.34 -0.46
C TYR A 59 15.02 -12.82 -1.22
N LEU A 60 15.59 -11.69 -0.80
CA LEU A 60 16.82 -11.14 -1.39
C LEU A 60 18.07 -12.03 -1.20
N SER A 61 18.09 -12.94 -0.21
CA SER A 61 19.17 -13.94 -0.06
C SER A 61 18.99 -15.20 -0.93
N SER A 62 17.80 -15.39 -1.48
CA SER A 62 17.43 -16.54 -2.32
C SER A 62 17.44 -16.25 -3.82
N LEU A 63 17.46 -14.96 -4.19
CA LEU A 63 17.80 -14.57 -5.55
C LEU A 63 19.24 -15.00 -5.79
N ASN A 64 19.45 -15.94 -6.71
CA ASN A 64 20.75 -16.23 -7.32
C ASN A 64 21.18 -15.00 -8.14
N VAL A 65 21.47 -13.89 -7.45
CA VAL A 65 22.25 -12.82 -8.01
C VAL A 65 23.65 -13.43 -8.08
N ALA A 66 24.00 -13.96 -9.26
CA ALA A 66 25.40 -14.19 -9.60
C ALA A 66 26.16 -12.96 -9.11
N GLU A 67 27.10 -13.17 -8.17
CA GLU A 67 27.80 -12.16 -7.36
C GLU A 67 27.39 -10.72 -7.70
N PRO A 68 26.65 -10.00 -6.83
CA PRO A 68 26.17 -8.67 -7.15
C PRO A 68 27.36 -7.88 -7.66
N GLN A 69 27.33 -7.53 -8.95
CA GLN A 69 28.37 -6.69 -9.51
C GLN A 69 28.41 -5.48 -8.59
N LEU A 70 29.57 -5.23 -7.96
CA LEU A 70 29.81 -4.34 -6.82
C LEU A 70 29.25 -2.90 -6.95
N ASN A 71 28.61 -2.58 -8.06
CA ASN A 71 27.85 -1.38 -8.36
C ASN A 71 26.37 -1.39 -7.91
N THR A 72 25.76 -2.52 -7.51
CA THR A 72 24.34 -2.54 -7.07
C THR A 72 24.11 -2.14 -5.61
N ILE A 73 25.18 -2.05 -4.82
CA ILE A 73 25.11 -1.68 -3.39
C ILE A 73 24.66 -0.21 -3.19
N ASN A 74 24.69 0.61 -4.25
CA ASN A 74 24.23 2.01 -4.22
C ASN A 74 22.93 2.24 -5.00
N ASP A 75 22.17 1.19 -5.37
CA ASP A 75 20.86 1.38 -5.98
C ASP A 75 19.82 1.70 -4.89
N PRO A 76 19.24 2.92 -4.86
CA PRO A 76 18.24 3.30 -3.87
C PRO A 76 17.04 2.36 -3.83
N TRP A 77 16.77 1.68 -4.95
CA TRP A 77 15.76 0.64 -5.06
C TRP A 77 16.04 -0.55 -4.12
N TYR A 78 17.27 -1.07 -4.17
CA TYR A 78 17.67 -2.27 -3.44
C TYR A 78 17.72 -2.03 -1.92
N GLU A 79 18.25 -0.87 -1.50
CA GLU A 79 18.24 -0.48 -0.08
C GLU A 79 16.81 -0.40 0.49
N HIS A 80 15.87 0.10 -0.32
CA HIS A 80 14.47 0.21 0.10
C HIS A 80 13.81 -1.16 0.22
N CYS A 81 14.10 -2.10 -0.69
CA CYS A 81 13.66 -3.49 -0.59
C CYS A 81 14.19 -4.20 0.67
N LEU A 82 15.48 -4.01 1.00
CA LEU A 82 16.06 -4.56 2.25
C LEU A 82 15.36 -4.03 3.49
N ALA A 83 15.03 -2.73 3.53
CA ALA A 83 14.32 -2.13 4.65
C ALA A 83 12.90 -2.69 4.80
N ILE A 84 12.21 -2.98 3.70
CA ILE A 84 10.90 -3.63 3.68
C ILE A 84 10.99 -5.05 4.24
N GLU A 85 11.95 -5.85 3.77
CA GLU A 85 12.16 -7.20 4.30
C GLU A 85 12.47 -7.18 5.80
N ALA A 86 13.31 -6.25 6.26
CA ALA A 86 13.61 -6.12 7.67
C ALA A 86 12.38 -5.73 8.52
N ALA A 87 11.43 -4.95 7.98
CA ALA A 87 10.17 -4.67 8.64
C ALA A 87 9.25 -5.91 8.66
N TRP A 88 9.15 -6.62 7.54
CA TRP A 88 8.39 -7.87 7.43
C TRP A 88 8.91 -8.95 8.41
N ILE A 89 10.22 -9.18 8.48
CA ILE A 89 10.83 -10.12 9.45
C ILE A 89 10.48 -9.76 10.89
N ARG A 90 10.37 -8.46 11.20
CA ARG A 90 9.95 -7.94 12.52
C ARG A 90 8.43 -7.95 12.73
N LYS A 91 7.66 -8.49 11.78
CA LYS A 91 6.19 -8.52 11.76
C LYS A 91 5.54 -7.14 11.75
N ASP A 92 6.26 -6.13 11.28
CA ASP A 92 5.72 -4.80 11.02
C ASP A 92 5.06 -4.78 9.63
N TYR A 93 3.98 -5.55 9.51
CA TYR A 93 3.28 -5.78 8.24
C TYR A 93 2.66 -4.50 7.70
N ASP A 94 2.12 -3.63 8.55
CA ASP A 94 1.49 -2.38 8.11
C ASP A 94 2.50 -1.44 7.47
N TRP A 95 3.69 -1.29 8.07
CA TRP A 95 4.73 -0.48 7.47
C TRP A 95 5.24 -1.10 6.18
N ALA A 96 5.54 -2.41 6.18
CA ALA A 96 6.00 -3.11 4.98
C ALA A 96 5.01 -2.97 3.82
N ARG A 97 3.71 -3.18 4.08
CA ARG A 97 2.63 -3.00 3.11
C ARG A 97 2.58 -1.58 2.56
N LEU A 98 2.64 -0.57 3.43
CA LEU A 98 2.61 0.83 3.01
C LEU A 98 3.80 1.17 2.08
N GLN A 99 5.00 0.67 2.39
CA GLN A 99 6.18 0.92 1.56
C GLN A 99 6.08 0.20 0.22
N LEU A 100 5.65 -1.06 0.21
CA LEU A 100 5.40 -1.82 -1.02
C LEU A 100 4.35 -1.10 -1.89
N GLN A 101 3.24 -0.64 -1.32
CA GLN A 101 2.22 0.11 -2.07
C GLN A 101 2.77 1.41 -2.67
N LYS A 102 3.57 2.18 -1.91
CA LYS A 102 4.22 3.40 -2.42
C LYS A 102 5.08 3.13 -3.64
N ILE A 103 5.86 2.05 -3.58
CA ILE A 103 6.68 1.60 -4.69
C ILE A 103 5.83 1.19 -5.88
N ALA A 104 4.74 0.44 -5.65
CA ALA A 104 3.87 -0.05 -6.71
C ALA A 104 3.32 1.10 -7.57
N TYR A 105 3.04 2.26 -6.98
CA TYR A 105 2.65 3.47 -7.73
C TYR A 105 3.74 3.99 -8.68
N GLY A 106 5.02 3.75 -8.38
CA GLY A 106 6.15 4.10 -9.25
C GLY A 106 6.43 3.06 -10.35
N MET A 107 5.99 1.81 -10.16
CA MET A 107 6.30 0.69 -11.06
C MET A 107 5.63 0.75 -12.44
N VAL A 108 4.68 1.67 -12.61
CA VAL A 108 4.00 1.94 -13.89
C VAL A 108 4.74 2.93 -14.78
N ALA A 109 5.85 3.49 -14.30
CA ALA A 109 6.65 4.45 -15.06
C ALA A 109 7.43 3.75 -16.20
N LYS A 110 7.66 4.50 -17.30
CA LYS A 110 8.24 3.95 -18.55
C LYS A 110 9.71 3.54 -18.44
N ASP A 111 10.39 4.05 -17.43
CA ASP A 111 11.80 3.81 -17.11
C ASP A 111 12.03 2.56 -16.25
N VAL A 112 10.95 1.95 -15.73
CA VAL A 112 11.03 0.67 -15.03
C VAL A 112 11.15 -0.46 -16.05
N THR A 113 12.14 -1.33 -15.86
CA THR A 113 12.35 -2.49 -16.74
C THR A 113 11.33 -3.61 -16.44
N ASP A 114 11.09 -4.51 -17.40
CA ASP A 114 10.24 -5.69 -17.17
C ASP A 114 10.80 -6.60 -16.08
N GLY A 115 12.13 -6.70 -15.98
CA GLY A 115 12.81 -7.46 -14.92
C GLY A 115 12.52 -6.91 -13.52
N GLN A 116 12.65 -5.60 -13.33
CA GLN A 116 12.33 -4.94 -12.06
C GLN A 116 10.85 -5.10 -11.68
N ARG A 117 9.94 -4.98 -12.66
CA ARG A 117 8.52 -5.25 -12.43
C ARG A 117 8.29 -6.68 -11.95
N ALA A 118 8.89 -7.66 -12.62
CA ALA A 118 8.74 -9.07 -12.25
C ALA A 118 9.29 -9.37 -10.84
N GLU A 119 10.48 -8.87 -10.53
CA GLU A 119 11.10 -9.02 -9.20
C GLU A 119 10.26 -8.37 -8.10
N PHE A 120 9.71 -7.19 -8.37
CA PHE A 120 8.85 -6.49 -7.42
C PHE A 120 7.51 -7.19 -7.22
N THR A 121 6.85 -7.63 -8.30
CA THR A 121 5.62 -8.42 -8.22
C THR A 121 5.84 -9.68 -7.40
N LYS A 122 6.97 -10.37 -7.58
CA LYS A 122 7.32 -11.56 -6.78
C LYS A 122 7.50 -11.23 -5.30
N LEU A 123 8.23 -10.15 -4.96
CA LEU A 123 8.37 -9.69 -3.57
C LEU A 123 7.02 -9.39 -2.93
N MET A 124 6.16 -8.61 -3.61
CA MET A 124 4.83 -8.28 -3.11
C MET A 124 3.95 -9.51 -2.91
N THR A 125 4.02 -10.46 -3.85
CA THR A 125 3.24 -11.71 -3.79
C THR A 125 3.64 -12.56 -2.60
N MET A 126 4.96 -12.70 -2.35
CA MET A 126 5.46 -13.42 -1.18
C MET A 126 5.08 -12.70 0.13
N PHE A 127 5.16 -11.37 0.17
CA PHE A 127 4.70 -10.60 1.33
C PHE A 127 3.21 -10.82 1.60
N ALA A 128 2.38 -10.78 0.56
CA ALA A 128 0.93 -10.93 0.69
C ALA A 128 0.53 -12.29 1.28
N GLN A 129 1.27 -13.37 0.98
CA GLN A 129 1.02 -14.70 1.57
C GLN A 129 1.12 -14.70 3.10
N GLU A 130 2.02 -13.88 3.66
CA GLU A 130 2.24 -13.80 5.10
C GLU A 130 1.50 -12.62 5.76
N ASP A 131 0.88 -11.74 4.99
CA ASP A 131 0.23 -10.54 5.49
C ASP A 131 -1.07 -10.89 6.26
N PRO A 132 -1.17 -10.57 7.57
CA PRO A 132 -2.39 -10.81 8.35
C PRO A 132 -3.63 -10.10 7.78
N LEU A 133 -3.48 -8.89 7.22
CA LEU A 133 -4.59 -8.13 6.64
C LEU A 133 -5.15 -8.83 5.40
N TYR A 134 -4.25 -9.31 4.55
CA TYR A 134 -4.61 -10.11 3.39
C TYR A 134 -5.40 -11.35 3.81
N ASN A 135 -4.85 -12.13 4.76
CA ASN A 135 -5.44 -13.37 5.25
C ASN A 135 -6.81 -13.15 5.91
N GLU A 136 -6.98 -12.07 6.67
CA GLU A 136 -8.24 -11.71 7.29
C GLU A 136 -9.32 -11.42 6.24
N ILE A 137 -9.02 -10.57 5.26
CA ILE A 137 -10.02 -10.12 4.27
C ILE A 137 -10.33 -11.26 3.28
N ILE A 138 -9.33 -11.99 2.81
CA ILE A 138 -9.55 -13.06 1.83
C ILE A 138 -10.41 -14.20 2.40
N SER A 139 -10.29 -14.49 3.70
CA SER A 139 -11.13 -15.48 4.38
C SER A 139 -12.63 -15.15 4.33
N GLN A 140 -12.97 -13.86 4.22
CA GLN A 140 -14.35 -13.36 4.12
C GLN A 140 -14.80 -13.19 2.66
N VAL A 141 -13.87 -12.80 1.78
CA VAL A 141 -14.14 -12.62 0.35
C VAL A 141 -14.43 -13.97 -0.35
N LYS A 142 -13.67 -15.02 -0.04
CA LYS A 142 -13.81 -16.33 -0.73
C LYS A 142 -15.24 -16.90 -0.61
N PRO A 143 -15.88 -16.97 0.58
CA PRO A 143 -17.27 -17.41 0.70
C PRO A 143 -18.26 -16.59 -0.13
N LEU A 144 -18.08 -15.27 -0.21
CA LEU A 144 -18.95 -14.38 -0.96
C LEU A 144 -18.88 -14.67 -2.47
N ILE A 145 -17.67 -14.86 -2.99
CA ILE A 145 -17.45 -15.23 -4.39
C ILE A 145 -17.96 -16.65 -4.69
N GLN A 146 -17.83 -17.58 -3.75
CA GLN A 146 -18.37 -18.94 -3.90
C GLN A 146 -19.90 -18.95 -3.97
N GLN A 147 -20.58 -18.09 -3.20
CA GLN A 147 -22.04 -17.96 -3.23
C GLN A 147 -22.53 -17.27 -4.51
N GLN A 148 -21.73 -16.35 -5.07
CA GLN A 148 -22.07 -15.60 -6.28
C GLN A 148 -20.87 -15.49 -7.24
N PRO A 149 -20.54 -16.57 -7.98
CA PRO A 149 -19.52 -16.50 -9.02
C PRO A 149 -19.89 -15.46 -10.09
N GLY A 150 -18.91 -14.69 -10.55
CA GLY A 150 -19.11 -13.59 -11.48
C GLY A 150 -19.56 -12.28 -10.83
N ILE A 151 -19.56 -12.17 -9.49
CA ILE A 151 -19.84 -10.91 -8.81
C ILE A 151 -18.84 -9.83 -9.24
N ILE A 152 -19.35 -8.61 -9.49
CA ILE A 152 -18.51 -7.47 -9.86
C ILE A 152 -17.76 -6.96 -8.62
N GLN A 153 -16.45 -6.73 -8.76
CA GLN A 153 -15.54 -6.27 -7.71
C GLN A 153 -16.07 -5.03 -6.95
N SER A 154 -16.63 -4.03 -7.66
CA SER A 154 -17.18 -2.84 -7.02
C SER A 154 -18.39 -3.11 -6.11
N SER A 155 -19.10 -4.21 -6.35
CA SER A 155 -20.21 -4.66 -5.50
C SER A 155 -19.74 -5.36 -4.22
N VAL A 156 -18.44 -5.70 -4.12
CA VAL A 156 -17.86 -6.32 -2.91
C VAL A 156 -17.57 -5.27 -1.83
N TYR A 157 -17.20 -4.04 -2.20
CA TYR A 157 -16.78 -3.00 -1.24
C TYR A 157 -17.78 -2.73 -0.10
N PRO A 158 -19.11 -2.67 -0.33
CA PRO A 158 -20.08 -2.42 0.75
C PRO A 158 -20.10 -3.48 1.86
N TYR A 159 -19.60 -4.69 1.60
CA TYR A 159 -19.51 -5.75 2.61
C TYR A 159 -18.35 -5.55 3.60
N PHE A 160 -17.42 -4.66 3.29
CA PHE A 160 -16.17 -4.45 4.02
C PHE A 160 -16.06 -3.02 4.57
N GLN A 161 -17.03 -2.61 5.38
CA GLN A 161 -17.14 -1.22 5.87
C GLN A 161 -15.96 -0.75 6.74
N ASN A 162 -15.19 -1.68 7.31
CA ASN A 162 -14.03 -1.38 8.14
C ASN A 162 -12.75 -1.12 7.32
N TYR A 163 -12.80 -1.32 6.00
CA TYR A 163 -11.64 -1.17 5.12
C TYR A 163 -11.94 -0.18 4.00
N ASP A 164 -10.92 0.56 3.58
CA ASP A 164 -11.02 1.41 2.40
C ASP A 164 -10.96 0.57 1.10
N GLN A 165 -11.38 1.18 -0.01
CA GLN A 165 -11.45 0.48 -1.30
C GLN A 165 -10.08 0.07 -1.86
N GLU A 166 -9.00 0.81 -1.55
CA GLU A 166 -7.65 0.45 -2.02
C GLU A 166 -7.15 -0.78 -1.28
N THR A 167 -7.43 -0.90 0.02
CA THR A 167 -7.17 -2.12 0.80
C THR A 167 -7.88 -3.33 0.19
N ILE A 168 -9.17 -3.23 -0.12
CA ILE A 168 -9.89 -4.36 -0.75
C ILE A 168 -9.35 -4.66 -2.15
N ARG A 169 -8.98 -3.64 -2.92
CA ARG A 169 -8.35 -3.82 -4.23
C ARG A 169 -6.99 -4.51 -4.14
N TYR A 170 -6.17 -4.15 -3.15
CA TYR A 170 -4.91 -4.82 -2.84
C TYR A 170 -5.14 -6.31 -2.59
N VAL A 171 -6.08 -6.67 -1.70
CA VAL A 171 -6.37 -8.07 -1.39
C VAL A 171 -6.88 -8.84 -2.60
N LEU A 172 -7.84 -8.27 -3.35
CA LEU A 172 -8.38 -8.94 -4.54
C LEU A 172 -7.32 -9.12 -5.64
N TYR A 173 -6.42 -8.15 -5.80
CA TYR A 173 -5.31 -8.28 -6.72
C TYR A 173 -4.40 -9.45 -6.34
N PHE A 174 -3.88 -9.47 -5.11
CA PHE A 174 -2.99 -10.56 -4.70
C PHE A 174 -3.70 -11.91 -4.57
N ALA A 175 -4.99 -11.94 -4.26
CA ALA A 175 -5.76 -13.19 -4.28
C ALA A 175 -5.87 -13.79 -5.68
N HIS A 176 -5.81 -12.97 -6.73
CA HIS A 176 -5.70 -13.48 -8.08
C HIS A 176 -4.30 -13.99 -8.39
N GLU A 177 -3.25 -13.22 -8.06
CA GLU A 177 -1.86 -13.61 -8.27
C GLU A 177 -1.47 -14.88 -7.48
N LEU A 178 -2.10 -15.10 -6.32
CA LEU A 178 -1.90 -16.26 -5.45
C LEU A 178 -2.80 -17.45 -5.79
N GLY A 179 -3.71 -17.31 -6.77
CA GLY A 179 -4.63 -18.38 -7.17
C GLY A 179 -5.78 -18.63 -6.19
N ASP A 180 -6.00 -17.77 -5.20
CA ASP A 180 -7.10 -17.88 -4.23
C ASP A 180 -8.47 -17.57 -4.85
N ILE A 181 -8.49 -16.71 -5.87
CA ILE A 181 -9.66 -16.34 -6.68
C ILE A 181 -9.21 -16.11 -8.12
N TYR A 182 -10.17 -15.97 -9.04
CA TYR A 182 -9.91 -15.54 -10.41
C TYR A 182 -10.60 -14.21 -10.71
N ARG A 183 -9.92 -13.34 -11.47
CA ARG A 183 -10.40 -11.99 -11.83
C ARG A 183 -10.44 -11.84 -13.34
N ILE A 184 -11.62 -11.58 -13.90
CA ILE A 184 -11.79 -11.30 -15.33
C ILE A 184 -12.18 -9.85 -15.52
N LYS A 185 -11.44 -9.11 -16.34
CA LYS A 185 -11.76 -7.71 -16.62
C LYS A 185 -13.08 -7.60 -17.37
N LYS A 186 -14.04 -6.84 -16.82
CA LYS A 186 -15.34 -6.56 -17.44
C LYS A 186 -15.62 -5.06 -17.43
N GLY A 187 -15.44 -4.43 -18.58
CA GLY A 187 -15.57 -2.98 -18.74
C GLY A 187 -14.55 -2.23 -17.86
N ARG A 188 -15.06 -1.47 -16.88
CA ARG A 188 -14.26 -0.67 -15.94
C ARG A 188 -13.96 -1.37 -14.61
N SER A 189 -14.39 -2.63 -14.47
CA SER A 189 -14.27 -3.41 -13.24
C SER A 189 -13.79 -4.83 -13.55
N TYR A 190 -13.81 -5.69 -12.55
CA TYR A 190 -13.50 -7.11 -12.68
C TYR A 190 -14.67 -7.94 -12.16
N GLU A 191 -14.97 -9.04 -12.83
CA GLU A 191 -15.76 -10.14 -12.28
C GLU A 191 -14.86 -11.06 -11.47
N LEU A 192 -15.38 -11.56 -10.35
CA LEU A 192 -14.67 -12.40 -9.41
C LEU A 192 -15.23 -13.81 -9.46
N TYR A 193 -14.35 -14.80 -9.52
CA TYR A 193 -14.71 -16.22 -9.58
C TYR A 193 -13.92 -17.03 -8.55
N PRO A 194 -14.47 -18.15 -8.05
CA PRO A 194 -13.70 -19.08 -7.23
C PRO A 194 -12.48 -19.61 -7.98
N ALA A 195 -11.41 -19.91 -7.24
CA ALA A 195 -10.26 -20.63 -7.77
C ALA A 195 -10.69 -21.95 -8.45
N GLY A 196 -9.98 -22.34 -9.52
CA GLY A 196 -10.21 -23.60 -10.22
C GLY A 196 -11.52 -23.70 -11.04
N GLN A 197 -12.30 -22.61 -11.18
CA GLN A 197 -13.42 -22.62 -12.12
C GLN A 197 -12.95 -22.43 -13.56
N THR A 198 -13.32 -23.38 -14.41
CA THR A 198 -13.15 -23.32 -15.87
C THR A 198 -14.15 -22.31 -16.45
N ILE A 199 -13.66 -21.19 -16.98
CA ILE A 199 -14.49 -20.20 -17.69
C ILE A 199 -14.02 -20.27 -19.15
N ASP A 200 -14.95 -20.60 -20.06
CA ASP A 200 -14.70 -20.75 -21.50
C ASP A 200 -13.82 -21.94 -21.94
N GLY A 201 -13.78 -23.03 -21.17
CA GLY A 201 -13.20 -24.31 -21.61
C GLY A 201 -11.69 -24.48 -21.43
N GLU A 202 -11.00 -23.51 -20.84
CA GLU A 202 -9.61 -23.67 -20.39
C GLU A 202 -9.55 -24.11 -18.93
N ILE A 203 -8.93 -25.28 -18.69
CA ILE A 203 -8.59 -25.73 -17.35
C ILE A 203 -7.43 -24.86 -16.85
N ILE A 204 -7.70 -24.06 -15.82
CA ILE A 204 -6.65 -23.34 -15.11
C ILE A 204 -6.06 -24.31 -14.09
N ASN A 205 -4.93 -24.90 -14.43
CA ASN A 205 -4.13 -25.73 -13.52
C ASN A 205 -3.17 -24.85 -12.71
N ASP A 206 -2.97 -25.26 -11.46
CA ASP A 206 -1.98 -24.75 -10.49
C ASP A 206 -0.57 -24.51 -11.07
#